data_AF-A0A2V8DFG5-F1
#
_entry.id   AF-A0A2V8DFG5-F1
#
_cell.length_a   1.000
_cell.length_b   1.000
_cell.length_c   1.000
_cell.angle_alpha   90.00
_cell.angle_beta   90.00
_cell.angle_gamma   90.00
#
_symmetry.space_group_name_H-M   'P 1'
#
loop_
_entity.id
_entity.type
_entity.pdbx_description
1 polymer ?
#
loop_
_entity_poly.entity_id
_entity_poly.type
_entity_poly.pdbx_seq_one_letter_code
_entity_poly.pdbx_strand_id
1 'polypeptide(L)'
;MKVRAALLGILMLTTTPPTGARDRIAIIVSPTVAFAPANLSVRTTIDVDPENRAVTIVAESDDFYRSSEIPLDGDKAPRTTTFEFRSLPPGIYEVRARLTGAGGEERGSVRRSVNVISSAGGR
;
A
#
# COMPACT_ATOMS: atom_id res chain seq x y z
N MET A 1 -32.74 -33.05 51.80
CA MET A 1 -31.42 -33.00 51.12
C MET A 1 -31.53 -32.05 49.95
N LYS A 2 -30.63 -31.07 49.84
CA LYS A 2 -30.77 -29.89 48.96
C LYS A 2 -30.11 -30.17 47.60
N VAL A 3 -30.88 -30.15 46.51
CA VAL A 3 -30.36 -30.21 45.13
C VAL A 3 -29.85 -28.81 44.75
N ARG A 4 -28.55 -28.70 44.47
CA ARG A 4 -27.94 -27.49 43.91
C ARG A 4 -27.81 -27.69 42.40
N ALA A 5 -28.65 -27.01 41.63
CA ALA A 5 -28.51 -26.94 40.18
C ALA A 5 -27.46 -25.88 39.84
N ALA A 6 -26.36 -26.29 39.19
CA ALA A 6 -25.35 -25.40 38.65
C ALA A 6 -25.67 -25.11 37.19
N LEU A 7 -25.92 -23.84 36.85
CA LEU A 7 -25.99 -23.38 35.46
C LEU A 7 -24.57 -23.17 34.91
N LEU A 8 -24.18 -23.97 33.91
CA LEU A 8 -23.04 -23.67 33.05
C LEU A 8 -23.51 -22.72 31.93
N GLY A 9 -23.05 -21.47 31.97
CA GLY A 9 -23.17 -20.56 30.84
C GLY A 9 -22.09 -20.85 29.80
N ILE A 10 -22.50 -21.28 28.60
CA ILE A 10 -21.61 -21.45 27.45
C ILE A 10 -21.38 -20.07 26.82
N LEU A 11 -20.15 -19.55 26.97
CA LEU A 11 -19.68 -18.34 26.30
C LEU A 11 -19.24 -18.73 24.87
N MET A 12 -20.07 -18.43 23.88
CA MET A 12 -19.74 -18.64 22.47
C MET A 12 -18.81 -17.52 21.99
N LEU A 13 -17.51 -17.80 21.93
CA LEU A 13 -16.55 -16.96 21.21
C LEU A 13 -16.80 -17.14 19.71
N THR A 14 -17.50 -16.18 19.09
CA THR A 14 -17.59 -16.11 17.63
C THR A 14 -16.27 -15.57 17.09
N THR A 15 -15.39 -16.45 16.63
CA THR A 15 -14.23 -16.08 15.82
C THR A 15 -14.72 -15.65 14.44
N THR A 16 -14.84 -14.34 14.20
CA THR A 16 -15.06 -13.82 12.85
C THR A 16 -13.81 -14.10 12.02
N PRO A 17 -13.92 -14.84 10.90
CA PRO A 17 -12.78 -15.01 10.01
C PRO A 17 -12.37 -13.65 9.45
N PRO A 18 -11.06 -13.38 9.26
CA PRO A 18 -10.62 -12.19 8.56
C PRO A 18 -11.20 -12.24 7.15
N THR A 19 -12.09 -11.31 6.82
CA THR A 19 -12.62 -11.13 5.48
C THR A 19 -11.42 -10.92 4.56
N GLY A 20 -11.14 -11.89 3.69
CA GLY A 20 -9.99 -11.86 2.80
C GLY A 20 -9.89 -10.51 2.10
N ALA A 21 -8.79 -9.81 2.32
CA ALA A 21 -8.50 -8.55 1.68
C ALA A 21 -8.37 -8.83 0.18
N ARG A 22 -9.44 -8.57 -0.56
CA ARG A 22 -9.32 -8.32 -2.00
C ARG A 22 -8.44 -7.08 -2.12
N ASP A 23 -7.31 -7.17 -2.81
CA ASP A 23 -6.40 -6.02 -2.98
C ASP A 23 -7.17 -4.88 -3.66
N ARG A 24 -7.65 -3.92 -2.85
CA ARG A 24 -8.44 -2.75 -3.30
C ARG A 24 -7.62 -1.74 -4.08
N ILE A 25 -6.33 -2.01 -4.21
CA ILE A 25 -5.31 -1.18 -4.82
C ILE A 25 -4.33 -2.07 -5.57
N ALA A 26 -3.99 -1.69 -6.79
CA ALA A 26 -2.93 -2.30 -7.59
C ALA A 26 -1.97 -1.21 -8.06
N ILE A 27 -0.69 -1.58 -8.22
CA ILE A 27 0.32 -0.69 -8.80
C ILE A 27 1.06 -1.32 -9.96
N ILE A 28 1.42 -0.48 -10.93
CA ILE A 28 2.41 -0.77 -11.97
C ILE A 28 3.52 0.24 -11.81
N VAL A 29 4.75 -0.25 -11.64
CA VAL A 29 5.94 0.57 -11.53
C VAL A 29 6.78 0.37 -12.78
N SER A 30 7.16 1.47 -13.43
CA SER A 30 7.99 1.44 -14.64
C SER A 30 9.04 2.55 -14.60
N PRO A 31 10.30 2.25 -14.97
CA PRO A 31 10.86 0.92 -15.21
C PRO A 31 11.09 0.13 -13.89
N THR A 32 11.19 -1.20 -13.97
CA THR A 32 11.59 -2.04 -12.81
C THR A 32 13.09 -2.19 -12.66
N VAL A 33 13.86 -1.85 -13.70
CA VAL A 33 15.32 -1.76 -13.68
C VAL A 33 15.75 -0.52 -14.46
N ALA A 34 16.59 0.34 -13.90
CA ALA A 34 17.09 1.56 -14.56
C ALA A 34 18.48 1.95 -14.06
N PHE A 35 19.16 2.85 -14.77
CA PHE A 35 20.40 3.46 -14.29
C PHE A 35 20.11 4.75 -13.53
N ALA A 36 20.90 5.02 -12.49
CA ALA A 36 20.84 6.27 -11.74
C ALA A 36 21.39 7.45 -12.58
N PRO A 37 20.87 8.68 -12.39
CA PRO A 37 19.67 8.99 -11.62
C PRO A 37 18.41 8.53 -12.37
N ALA A 38 17.54 7.76 -11.71
CA ALA A 38 16.37 7.16 -12.35
C ALA A 38 15.09 7.96 -12.08
N ASN A 39 14.23 8.02 -13.09
CA ASN A 39 12.85 8.48 -12.94
C ASN A 39 11.91 7.27 -13.00
N LEU A 40 11.10 7.06 -11.97
CA LEU A 40 10.11 5.98 -11.93
C LEU A 40 8.71 6.56 -12.02
N SER A 41 7.86 5.94 -12.84
CA SER A 41 6.44 6.19 -12.90
C SER A 41 5.70 5.08 -12.16
N VAL A 42 4.84 5.48 -11.23
CA VAL A 42 3.97 4.60 -10.44
C VAL A 42 2.53 4.89 -10.84
N ARG A 43 1.93 3.95 -11.58
CA ARG A 43 0.50 3.97 -11.90
C ARG A 43 -0.24 3.17 -10.86
N THR A 44 -1.19 3.79 -10.19
CA THR A 44 -2.04 3.17 -9.17
C THR A 44 -3.44 3.00 -9.73
N THR A 45 -4.04 1.84 -9.55
CA THR A 45 -5.46 1.58 -9.83
C THR A 45 -6.15 1.25 -8.51
N ILE A 46 -7.24 1.94 -8.20
CA ILE A 46 -7.96 1.85 -6.92
C ILE A 46 -9.43 1.51 -7.20
N ASP A 47 -9.96 0.54 -6.46
CA ASP A 47 -11.39 0.24 -6.49
C ASP A 47 -12.21 1.41 -5.94
N VAL A 48 -13.31 1.74 -6.62
CA VAL A 48 -14.19 2.84 -6.20
C VAL A 48 -14.88 2.47 -4.89
N ASP A 49 -14.69 3.30 -3.87
CA ASP A 49 -15.28 3.11 -2.56
C ASP A 49 -15.41 4.45 -1.82
N PRO A 50 -16.59 4.81 -1.27
CA PRO A 50 -16.84 6.10 -0.63
C PRO A 50 -16.03 6.32 0.65
N GLU A 51 -15.43 5.29 1.22
CA GLU A 51 -14.59 5.40 2.42
C GLU A 51 -13.12 5.62 2.09
N ASN A 52 -12.69 5.60 0.81
CA ASN A 52 -11.30 5.88 0.44
C ASN A 52 -10.95 7.37 0.68
N ARG A 53 -9.82 7.65 1.34
CA ARG A 53 -9.41 9.03 1.67
C ARG A 53 -8.02 9.42 1.23
N ALA A 54 -7.07 8.49 1.22
CA ALA A 54 -5.76 8.78 0.68
C ALA A 54 -5.09 7.53 0.13
N VAL A 55 -4.20 7.73 -0.83
CA VAL A 55 -3.18 6.76 -1.18
C VAL A 55 -1.81 7.35 -0.86
N THR A 56 -1.03 6.64 -0.05
CA THR A 56 0.36 6.98 0.22
C THR A 56 1.25 6.08 -0.62
N ILE A 57 2.11 6.67 -1.44
CA ILE A 57 3.09 5.98 -2.27
C ILE A 57 4.48 6.26 -1.71
N VAL A 58 5.24 5.22 -1.41
CA VAL A 58 6.58 5.29 -0.81
C VAL A 58 7.56 4.59 -1.73
N ALA A 59 8.74 5.17 -1.94
CA ALA A 59 9.92 4.50 -2.48
C ALA A 59 11.01 4.54 -1.40
N GLU A 60 11.42 3.36 -0.95
CA GLU A 60 12.37 3.19 0.13
C GLU A 60 13.48 2.21 -0.28
N SER A 61 14.72 2.56 0.02
CA SER A 61 15.91 1.70 0.00
C SER A 61 16.67 1.89 1.32
N ASP A 62 17.78 1.17 1.51
CA ASP A 62 18.57 1.23 2.76
C ASP A 62 18.99 2.66 3.14
N ASP A 63 19.35 3.50 2.16
CA ASP A 63 19.89 4.85 2.37
C ASP A 63 18.98 5.97 1.81
N PHE A 64 17.79 5.64 1.29
CA PHE A 64 16.91 6.63 0.67
C PHE A 64 15.44 6.36 0.98
N TYR A 65 14.73 7.42 1.39
CA TYR A 65 13.29 7.40 1.58
C TYR A 65 12.63 8.58 0.87
N ARG A 66 11.57 8.31 0.11
CA ARG A 66 10.68 9.35 -0.40
C ARG A 66 9.24 8.86 -0.41
N SER A 67 8.31 9.71 0.01
CA SER A 67 6.89 9.43 -0.01
C SER A 67 6.09 10.55 -0.66
N SER A 68 4.90 10.20 -1.13
CA SER A 68 3.87 11.12 -1.61
C SER A 68 2.52 10.63 -1.11
N GLU A 69 1.68 11.55 -0.67
CA GLU A 69 0.30 11.28 -0.32
C GLU A 69 -0.63 11.98 -1.30
N ILE A 70 -1.59 11.23 -1.82
CA ILE A 70 -2.58 11.73 -2.77
C ILE A 70 -3.95 11.61 -2.08
N PRO A 71 -4.62 12.74 -1.77
CA PRO A 71 -5.95 12.70 -1.20
C PRO A 71 -6.97 12.18 -2.23
N LEU A 72 -7.97 11.45 -1.75
CA LEU A 72 -9.04 10.84 -2.53
C LEU A 72 -10.39 11.33 -1.99
N ASP A 73 -11.26 11.81 -2.89
CA ASP A 73 -12.64 12.18 -2.57
C ASP A 73 -13.57 10.96 -2.68
N GLY A 74 -13.26 9.89 -1.93
CA GLY A 74 -14.07 8.67 -1.88
C GLY A 74 -14.38 8.06 -3.25
N ASP A 75 -15.67 7.95 -3.55
CA ASP A 75 -16.21 7.38 -4.79
C ASP A 75 -16.10 8.31 -6.00
N LYS A 76 -15.80 9.60 -5.77
CA LYS A 76 -15.53 10.59 -6.83
C LYS A 76 -14.06 10.67 -7.23
N ALA A 77 -13.18 9.98 -6.50
CA ALA A 77 -11.76 9.96 -6.82
C ALA A 77 -11.50 9.27 -8.17
N PRO A 78 -10.46 9.70 -8.93
CA PRO A 78 -10.04 8.98 -10.11
C PRO A 78 -9.65 7.54 -9.78
N ARG A 79 -10.16 6.58 -10.56
CA ARG A 79 -9.79 5.16 -10.44
C ARG A 79 -8.31 4.90 -10.69
N THR A 80 -7.66 5.77 -11.46
CA THR A 80 -6.26 5.62 -11.83
C THR A 80 -5.54 6.94 -11.64
N THR A 81 -4.43 6.88 -10.91
CA THR A 81 -3.53 8.02 -10.69
C THR A 81 -2.11 7.61 -11.04
N THR A 82 -1.32 8.57 -11.51
CA THR A 82 0.10 8.35 -11.79
C THR A 82 0.92 9.30 -10.95
N PHE A 83 1.96 8.78 -10.32
CA PHE A 83 2.94 9.55 -9.56
C PHE A 83 4.35 9.27 -10.07
N GLU A 84 5.23 10.27 -10.02
CA GLU A 84 6.60 10.15 -10.50
C GLU A 84 7.62 10.40 -9.37
N PHE A 85 8.48 9.41 -9.15
CA PHE A 85 9.70 9.59 -8.39
C PHE A 85 10.80 10.07 -9.34
N ARG A 86 11.40 11.22 -9.06
CA ARG A 86 12.46 11.80 -9.89
C ARG A 86 13.83 11.73 -9.23
N SER A 87 14.84 11.48 -10.06
CA SER A 87 16.25 11.46 -9.70
C SER A 87 16.58 10.52 -8.53
N LEU A 88 16.06 9.31 -8.57
CA LEU A 88 16.39 8.30 -7.56
C LEU A 88 17.87 7.89 -7.68
N PRO A 89 18.61 7.89 -6.56
CA PRO A 89 19.98 7.39 -6.53
C PRO A 89 20.04 5.87 -6.74
N PRO A 90 21.24 5.29 -6.95
CA PRO A 90 21.42 3.84 -6.98
C PRO A 90 20.87 3.18 -5.72
N GLY A 91 20.24 2.02 -5.88
CA GLY A 91 19.68 1.26 -4.77
C GLY A 91 18.64 0.23 -5.20
N ILE A 92 18.39 -0.72 -4.32
CA ILE A 92 17.25 -1.64 -4.43
C ILE A 92 16.10 -1.01 -3.66
N TYR A 93 15.03 -0.66 -4.37
CA TYR A 93 13.87 0.00 -3.81
C TYR A 93 12.70 -0.96 -3.61
N GLU A 94 12.03 -0.83 -2.48
CA GLU A 94 10.65 -1.26 -2.33
C GLU A 94 9.72 -0.07 -2.57
N VAL A 95 8.94 -0.13 -3.65
CA VAL A 95 7.88 0.84 -3.93
C VAL A 95 6.58 0.29 -3.35
N ARG A 96 6.02 0.98 -2.36
CA ARG A 96 4.78 0.58 -1.68
C ARG A 96 3.68 1.60 -1.93
N ALA A 97 2.46 1.12 -2.16
CA ALA A 97 1.27 1.95 -2.09
C ALA A 97 0.36 1.44 -0.96
N ARG A 98 -0.21 2.37 -0.20
CA ARG A 98 -1.12 2.11 0.91
C ARG A 98 -2.38 2.94 0.74
N LEU A 99 -3.53 2.29 0.73
CA LEU A 99 -4.84 2.94 0.69
C LEU A 99 -5.37 3.08 2.11
N THR A 100 -5.76 4.27 2.51
CA THR A 100 -6.33 4.56 3.82
C THR A 100 -7.75 5.13 3.72
N GLY A 101 -8.55 4.85 4.75
CA GLY A 101 -9.91 5.35 4.87
C GLY A 101 -10.08 6.55 5.79
N ALA A 102 -11.34 6.89 6.09
CA ALA A 102 -11.71 8.05 6.90
C ALA A 102 -11.22 8.01 8.35
N GLY A 103 -11.06 6.82 8.92
CA GLY A 103 -10.48 6.63 10.25
C GLY A 103 -8.96 6.49 10.23
N GLY A 104 -8.31 6.62 9.07
CA GLY A 104 -6.88 6.31 8.88
C GLY A 104 -6.58 4.81 8.86
N GLU A 105 -7.61 3.97 8.86
CA GLU A 105 -7.47 2.52 8.76
C GLU A 105 -6.92 2.13 7.39
N GLU A 106 -6.08 1.10 7.38
CA GLU A 106 -5.57 0.56 6.13
C GLU A 106 -6.65 -0.28 5.44
N ARG A 107 -6.93 0.08 4.19
CA ARG A 107 -7.94 -0.58 3.36
C ARG A 107 -7.32 -1.46 2.27
N GLY A 108 -6.03 -1.30 2.02
CA GLY A 108 -5.25 -2.14 1.13
C GLY A 108 -3.80 -1.68 1.04
N SER A 109 -2.88 -2.61 0.72
CA SER A 109 -1.48 -2.29 0.47
C SER A 109 -0.88 -3.23 -0.56
N VAL A 110 -0.02 -2.68 -1.42
CA VAL A 110 0.70 -3.42 -2.46
C VAL A 110 2.14 -2.93 -2.53
N ARG A 111 3.07 -3.82 -2.87
CA ARG A 111 4.51 -3.50 -2.99
C ARG A 111 5.13 -4.03 -4.28
N ARG A 112 6.15 -3.35 -4.77
CA ARG A 112 6.93 -3.76 -5.94
C ARG A 112 8.41 -3.41 -5.77
N SER A 113 9.28 -4.37 -6.08
CA SER A 113 10.73 -4.14 -6.08
C SER A 113 11.20 -3.51 -7.38
N VAL A 114 12.12 -2.55 -7.27
CA VAL A 114 12.78 -1.87 -8.39
C VAL A 114 14.28 -1.81 -8.14
N ASN A 115 15.09 -2.04 -9.17
CA ASN A 115 16.54 -1.94 -9.07
C ASN A 115 17.05 -0.70 -9.84
N VAL A 116 17.64 0.25 -9.12
CA VAL A 116 18.34 1.38 -9.73
C VAL A 116 19.83 1.11 -9.65
N ILE A 117 20.42 0.84 -10.80
CA ILE A 117 21.82 0.47 -10.96
C ILE A 117 22.66 1.74 -11.01
N SER A 118 23.83 1.74 -10.35
CA SER A 118 24.80 2.82 -10.52
C SER A 118 25.20 2.93 -11.99
N SER A 119 25.01 4.10 -12.59
CA SER A 119 25.70 4.41 -13.84
C SER A 119 27.16 4.61 -13.47
N ALA A 120 28.00 3.61 -13.72
CA ALA A 120 29.44 3.86 -13.79
C ALA A 120 29.62 4.81 -14.97
N GLY A 121 29.80 6.10 -14.68
CA GLY A 121 30.01 7.11 -15.71
C GLY A 121 31.08 6.63 -16.68
N GLY A 122 30.73 6.56 -17.97
CA GLY A 122 31.68 6.35 -19.03
C GLY A 122 32.81 7.36 -18.85
N ARG A 123 34.02 6.82 -18.62
CA ARG A 123 35.26 7.52 -18.91
C ARG A 123 35.44 7.58 -20.41
#